data_AF-A0A4V2TS96-F1
#
_entry.id   AF-A0A4V2TS96-F1
#
_cell.length_a   1.000
_cell.length_b   1.000
_cell.length_c   1.000
_cell.angle_alpha   90.00
_cell.angle_beta   90.00
_cell.angle_gamma   90.00
#
_symmetry.space_group_name_H-M   'P 1'
#
loop_
_entity.id
_entity.type
_entity.pdbx_description
1 polymer ?
#
loop_
_entity_poly.entity_id
_entity_poly.type
_entity_poly.pdbx_seq_one_letter_code
_entity_poly.pdbx_strand_id
1 'polypeptide(L)'
;MTTLPTYTTDVRRLEEFSAVDLYAMLKMRVDVFVVEQECAYPELDGNDPDCLHLRLFEGKDLLACARVWRPSPDVLPRIGRVAVSPNHRGKRLGDALMREAIIECEKIYPGEAIEISAQTHLQKFYGSFGFERTSEEYVEDGIPHVNMVRQPTPA
;
A
#
# COMPACT_ATOMS: atom_id res chain seq x y z
N MET A 1 -3.43 -21.48 -17.14
CA MET A 1 -4.54 -20.77 -16.47
C MET A 1 -4.13 -20.58 -15.03
N THR A 2 -3.67 -19.38 -14.66
CA THR A 2 -3.25 -19.09 -13.30
C THR A 2 -4.49 -18.73 -12.49
N THR A 3 -4.82 -19.51 -11.47
CA THR A 3 -5.93 -19.23 -10.57
C THR A 3 -5.68 -17.90 -9.85
N LEU A 4 -6.68 -17.01 -9.87
CA LEU A 4 -6.65 -15.78 -9.08
C LEU A 4 -6.62 -16.17 -7.59
N PRO A 5 -5.87 -15.44 -6.75
CA PRO A 5 -5.90 -15.69 -5.31
C PRO A 5 -7.32 -15.46 -4.79
N THR A 6 -7.83 -16.39 -3.97
CA THR A 6 -9.07 -16.20 -3.23
C THR A 6 -8.77 -15.36 -2.00
N TYR A 7 -9.40 -14.19 -1.88
CA TYR A 7 -9.25 -13.32 -0.72
C TYR A 7 -10.55 -12.58 -0.41
N THR A 8 -10.70 -12.11 0.82
CA THR A 8 -11.67 -11.08 1.20
C THR A 8 -10.96 -9.77 1.53
N THR A 9 -11.62 -8.65 1.28
CA THR A 9 -11.10 -7.31 1.59
C THR A 9 -11.68 -6.81 2.91
N ASP A 10 -10.87 -6.04 3.63
CA ASP A 10 -11.28 -5.31 4.82
C ASP A 10 -10.66 -3.92 4.80
N VAL A 11 -11.49 -2.88 4.89
CA VAL A 11 -11.08 -1.48 4.75
C VAL A 11 -11.70 -0.67 5.88
N ARG A 12 -10.86 -0.17 6.78
CA ARG A 12 -11.32 0.58 7.97
C ARG A 12 -10.28 1.59 8.41
N ARG A 13 -10.70 2.53 9.26
CA ARG A 13 -9.79 3.40 9.99
C ARG A 13 -9.20 2.68 11.21
N LEU A 14 -8.14 3.25 11.76
CA LEU A 14 -7.41 2.67 12.89
C LEU A 14 -8.30 2.44 14.12
N GLU A 15 -9.20 3.37 14.43
CA GLU A 15 -10.10 3.31 15.58
C GLU A 15 -11.15 2.19 15.51
N GLU A 16 -11.37 1.61 14.33
CA GLU A 16 -12.33 0.53 14.10
C GLU A 16 -11.70 -0.87 14.28
N PHE A 17 -10.37 -0.94 14.43
CA PHE A 17 -9.69 -2.21 14.67
C PHE A 17 -9.76 -2.63 16.14
N SER A 18 -9.91 -3.94 16.37
CA SER A 18 -9.55 -4.50 17.65
C SER A 18 -8.03 -4.34 17.87
N ALA A 19 -7.59 -4.32 19.13
CA ALA A 19 -6.16 -4.25 19.44
C ALA A 19 -5.37 -5.41 18.79
N VAL A 20 -5.99 -6.58 18.67
CA VAL A 20 -5.40 -7.77 18.04
C VAL A 20 -5.23 -7.58 16.54
N ASP A 21 -6.25 -7.05 15.87
CA ASP A 21 -6.25 -6.77 14.43
C ASP A 21 -5.21 -5.72 14.05
N LEU A 22 -5.14 -4.64 14.84
CA LEU A 22 -4.16 -3.58 14.67
C LEU A 22 -2.75 -4.14 14.85
N TYR A 23 -2.51 -4.88 15.94
CA TYR A 23 -1.21 -5.47 16.21
C TYR A 23 -0.74 -6.40 15.09
N ALA A 24 -1.63 -7.25 14.56
CA ALA A 24 -1.28 -8.17 13.47
C ALA A 24 -0.83 -7.42 12.20
N MET A 25 -1.54 -6.35 11.83
CA MET A 25 -1.18 -5.52 10.67
C MET A 25 0.14 -4.78 10.88
N LEU A 26 0.32 -4.13 12.03
CA LEU A 26 1.56 -3.40 12.34
C LEU A 26 2.75 -4.34 12.39
N LYS A 27 2.60 -5.53 13.00
CA LYS A 27 3.65 -6.54 13.02
C LYS A 27 4.03 -6.96 11.61
N MET A 28 3.07 -7.23 10.72
CA MET A 28 3.37 -7.57 9.32
C MET A 28 4.19 -6.48 8.62
N ARG A 29 3.81 -5.20 8.81
CA ARG A 29 4.55 -4.07 8.23
C ARG A 29 5.97 -4.01 8.75
N VAL A 30 6.19 -4.19 10.06
CA VAL A 30 7.53 -4.24 10.66
C VAL A 30 8.34 -5.43 10.13
N ASP A 31 7.75 -6.62 10.06
CA ASP A 31 8.42 -7.82 9.54
C ASP A 31 8.90 -7.58 8.09
N VAL A 32 8.09 -6.93 7.26
CA VAL A 32 8.41 -6.66 5.84
C VAL A 32 9.35 -5.48 5.66
N PHE A 33 9.05 -4.32 6.23
CA PHE A 33 9.78 -3.09 5.91
C PHE A 33 11.00 -2.85 6.79
N VAL A 34 11.02 -3.38 8.01
CA VAL A 34 12.13 -3.15 8.94
C VAL A 34 13.03 -4.38 9.00
N VAL A 35 12.46 -5.55 9.31
CA VAL A 35 13.24 -6.76 9.55
C VAL A 35 13.77 -7.34 8.24
N GLU A 36 12.89 -7.61 7.28
CA GLU A 36 13.29 -8.25 6.02
C GLU A 36 14.14 -7.34 5.13
N GLN A 37 13.82 -6.05 5.05
CA GLN A 37 14.62 -5.09 4.29
C GLN A 37 15.88 -4.63 5.03
N GLU A 38 16.12 -5.13 6.26
CA GLU A 38 17.24 -4.72 7.12
C GLU A 38 17.37 -3.18 7.24
N CYS A 39 16.22 -2.50 7.30
CA CYS A 39 16.11 -1.05 7.23
C CYS A 39 15.54 -0.50 8.54
N ALA A 40 16.41 0.05 9.39
CA ALA A 40 15.99 0.61 10.67
C ALA A 40 15.44 2.03 10.49
N TYR A 41 14.11 2.16 10.44
CA TYR A 41 13.40 3.44 10.34
C TYR A 41 12.08 3.41 11.15
N PRO A 42 11.46 4.58 11.45
CA PRO A 42 10.21 4.62 12.20
C PRO A 42 9.02 4.19 11.34
N GLU A 43 8.78 2.88 11.25
CA GLU A 43 7.66 2.32 10.48
C GLU A 43 6.29 2.86 10.94
N LEU A 44 6.16 3.04 12.26
CA LEU A 44 5.02 3.72 12.88
C LEU A 44 5.26 5.22 12.85
N ASP A 45 4.88 5.84 11.73
CA ASP A 45 5.22 7.22 11.36
C ASP A 45 4.29 8.28 11.96
N GLY A 46 3.30 7.87 12.75
CA GLY A 46 2.29 8.76 13.35
C GLY A 46 1.15 9.15 12.43
N ASN A 47 1.18 8.76 11.15
CA ASN A 47 0.13 9.10 10.17
C ASN A 47 -1.03 8.09 10.18
N ASP A 48 -0.83 6.89 10.73
CA ASP A 48 -1.83 5.83 10.75
C ASP A 48 -3.23 6.26 11.25
N PRO A 49 -3.39 7.12 12.28
CA PRO A 49 -4.71 7.59 12.72
C PRO A 49 -5.54 8.34 11.65
N ASP A 50 -4.88 8.95 10.67
CA ASP A 50 -5.52 9.74 9.59
C ASP A 50 -5.78 8.91 8.32
N CYS A 51 -5.50 7.62 8.38
CA CYS A 51 -5.51 6.76 7.22
C CYS A 51 -6.64 5.74 7.23
N LEU A 52 -7.01 5.30 6.03
CA LEU A 52 -7.70 4.04 5.82
C LEU A 52 -6.68 2.92 5.58
N HIS A 53 -6.93 1.77 6.16
CA HIS A 53 -6.08 0.59 6.02
C HIS A 53 -6.86 -0.48 5.29
N LEU A 54 -6.35 -0.87 4.12
CA LEU A 54 -6.84 -1.99 3.34
C LEU A 54 -6.06 -3.25 3.75
N ARG A 55 -6.78 -4.33 4.01
CA ARG A 55 -6.25 -5.65 4.35
C ARG A 55 -6.87 -6.72 3.46
N LEU A 56 -6.06 -7.67 3.01
CA LEU A 56 -6.52 -8.88 2.31
C LEU A 56 -6.44 -10.08 3.24
N PHE A 57 -7.46 -10.94 3.21
CA PHE A 57 -7.56 -12.12 4.08
C PHE A 57 -7.86 -13.41 3.32
N GLU A 58 -7.30 -14.52 3.79
CA GLU A 58 -7.75 -15.89 3.48
C GLU A 58 -8.27 -16.51 4.79
N GLY A 59 -9.59 -16.48 5.00
CA GLY A 59 -10.16 -16.85 6.30
C GLY A 59 -9.72 -15.89 7.41
N LYS A 60 -8.86 -16.36 8.33
CA LYS A 60 -8.30 -15.55 9.43
C LYS A 60 -6.89 -15.05 9.14
N ASP A 61 -6.27 -15.50 8.06
CA ASP A 61 -4.88 -15.21 7.77
C ASP A 61 -4.78 -13.87 7.03
N LEU A 62 -4.03 -12.94 7.62
CA LEU A 62 -3.71 -11.66 6.99
C LEU A 62 -2.70 -11.92 5.86
N LEU A 63 -3.10 -11.62 4.63
CA LEU A 63 -2.33 -11.88 3.42
C LEU A 63 -1.46 -10.69 3.01
N ALA A 64 -2.03 -9.49 3.07
CA ALA A 64 -1.41 -8.27 2.57
C ALA A 64 -2.12 -7.04 3.17
N CYS A 65 -1.44 -5.90 3.20
CA CYS A 65 -2.05 -4.63 3.61
C CYS A 65 -1.48 -3.43 2.84
N ALA A 66 -2.28 -2.36 2.77
CA ALA A 66 -1.88 -1.06 2.25
C ALA A 66 -2.57 0.05 3.05
N ARG A 67 -2.06 1.28 2.92
CA ARG A 67 -2.62 2.48 3.50
C ARG A 67 -3.08 3.45 2.41
N VAL A 68 -4.24 4.07 2.59
CA VAL A 68 -4.81 5.08 1.70
C VAL A 68 -5.15 6.32 2.52
N TRP A 69 -4.65 7.49 2.11
CA TRP A 69 -4.90 8.75 2.81
C TRP A 69 -4.51 9.98 1.97
N ARG A 70 -4.85 11.18 2.46
CA ARG A 70 -4.37 12.45 1.90
C ARG A 70 -3.74 13.28 3.02
N PRO A 71 -2.42 13.58 2.99
CA PRO A 71 -1.75 14.33 4.05
C PRO A 71 -2.29 15.75 4.31
N SER A 72 -2.73 16.45 3.26
CA SER A 72 -3.37 17.76 3.33
C SER A 72 -4.22 18.03 2.08
N PRO A 73 -5.18 18.97 2.09
CA PRO A 73 -6.04 19.22 0.93
C PRO A 73 -5.29 19.50 -0.39
N ASP A 74 -4.13 20.16 -0.31
CA ASP A 74 -3.32 20.59 -1.45
C ASP A 74 -2.36 19.52 -1.99
N VAL A 75 -2.28 18.35 -1.35
CA VAL A 75 -1.48 17.22 -1.84
C VAL A 75 -2.38 16.12 -2.41
N LEU A 76 -1.80 15.34 -3.34
CA LEU A 76 -2.50 14.21 -3.92
C LEU A 76 -2.81 13.15 -2.87
N PRO A 77 -3.94 12.43 -3.00
CA PRO A 77 -4.16 11.15 -2.33
C PRO A 77 -2.99 10.19 -2.55
N ARG A 78 -2.63 9.44 -1.50
CA ARG A 78 -1.49 8.54 -1.49
C ARG A 78 -1.89 7.11 -1.17
N ILE A 79 -1.30 6.18 -1.92
CA ILE A 79 -1.23 4.76 -1.52
C ILE A 79 0.19 4.52 -0.97
N GLY A 80 0.28 3.87 0.19
CA GLY A 80 1.56 3.58 0.84
C GLY A 80 1.51 2.29 1.64
N ARG A 81 2.68 1.92 2.20
CA ARG A 81 2.83 0.71 3.03
C ARG A 81 2.25 -0.56 2.39
N VAL A 82 2.45 -0.70 1.08
CA VAL A 82 2.03 -1.85 0.29
C VAL A 82 2.89 -3.06 0.69
N ALA A 83 2.35 -3.93 1.54
CA ALA A 83 3.05 -5.08 2.09
C ALA A 83 2.30 -6.39 1.80
N VAL A 84 3.04 -7.43 1.43
CA VAL A 84 2.53 -8.80 1.31
C VAL A 84 3.23 -9.66 2.35
N SER A 85 2.45 -10.47 3.07
CA SER A 85 2.96 -11.42 4.06
C SER A 85 4.07 -12.29 3.47
N PRO A 86 5.25 -12.39 4.13
CA PRO A 86 6.33 -13.27 3.67
C PRO A 86 5.88 -14.72 3.48
N ASN A 87 4.95 -15.19 4.31
CA ASN A 87 4.42 -16.55 4.28
C ASN A 87 3.55 -16.85 3.05
N HIS A 88 3.14 -15.84 2.28
CA HIS A 88 2.14 -15.97 1.21
C HIS A 88 2.60 -15.39 -0.14
N ARG A 89 3.91 -15.21 -0.32
CA ARG A 89 4.51 -14.73 -1.58
C ARG A 89 4.31 -15.72 -2.75
N GLY A 90 4.48 -15.23 -3.97
CA GLY A 90 4.29 -16.01 -5.20
C GLY A 90 2.83 -16.21 -5.63
N LYS A 91 1.86 -15.75 -4.84
CA LYS A 91 0.42 -15.84 -5.12
C LYS A 91 -0.16 -14.61 -5.86
N ARG A 92 0.69 -13.73 -6.40
CA ARG A 92 0.29 -12.45 -7.04
C ARG A 92 -0.58 -11.53 -6.16
N LEU A 93 -0.42 -11.62 -4.83
CA LEU A 93 -1.16 -10.80 -3.87
C LEU A 93 -0.84 -9.31 -3.97
N GLY A 94 0.37 -8.95 -4.44
CA GLY A 94 0.72 -7.55 -4.72
C GLY A 94 -0.19 -6.95 -5.79
N ASP A 95 -0.48 -7.70 -6.85
CA ASP A 95 -1.38 -7.24 -7.92
C ASP A 95 -2.80 -7.04 -7.40
N ALA A 96 -3.29 -7.98 -6.59
CA ALA A 96 -4.60 -7.90 -5.97
C ALA A 96 -4.69 -6.69 -5.04
N LEU A 97 -3.73 -6.55 -4.13
CA LEU A 97 -3.68 -5.46 -3.16
C LEU A 97 -3.67 -4.08 -3.84
N MET A 98 -2.86 -3.91 -4.90
CA MET A 98 -2.81 -2.63 -5.61
C MET A 98 -4.12 -2.30 -6.32
N ARG A 99 -4.81 -3.29 -6.91
CA ARG A 99 -6.12 -3.05 -7.54
C ARG A 99 -7.16 -2.59 -6.53
N GLU A 100 -7.26 -3.29 -5.41
CA GLU A 100 -8.18 -2.93 -4.32
C GLU A 100 -7.82 -1.55 -3.74
N ALA A 101 -6.53 -1.24 -3.56
CA ALA A 101 -6.10 0.05 -3.03
C ALA A 101 -6.44 1.22 -3.98
N ILE A 102 -6.30 1.02 -5.29
CA ILE A 102 -6.72 2.02 -6.30
C ILE A 102 -8.23 2.22 -6.26
N ILE A 103 -9.02 1.13 -6.22
CA ILE A 103 -10.49 1.20 -6.16
C ILE A 103 -10.95 1.99 -4.93
N GLU A 104 -10.41 1.68 -3.76
CA GLU A 104 -10.76 2.42 -2.54
C GLU A 104 -10.32 3.88 -2.63
N CYS A 105 -9.12 4.16 -3.13
CA CYS A 105 -8.63 5.52 -3.29
C CYS A 105 -9.51 6.34 -4.25
N GLU A 106 -9.92 5.78 -5.40
CA GLU A 106 -10.82 6.43 -6.36
C GLU A 106 -12.23 6.65 -5.79
N LYS A 107 -12.70 5.75 -4.92
CA LYS A 107 -13.98 5.89 -4.23
C LYS A 107 -13.96 7.02 -3.18
N ILE A 108 -12.85 7.16 -2.45
CA ILE A 108 -12.69 8.19 -1.41
C ILE A 108 -12.39 9.56 -2.05
N TYR A 109 -11.59 9.58 -3.11
CA TYR A 109 -11.11 10.78 -3.80
C TYR A 109 -11.46 10.72 -5.30
N PRO A 110 -12.75 10.84 -5.65
CA PRO A 110 -13.20 10.70 -7.03
C PRO A 110 -12.62 11.80 -7.91
N GLY A 111 -12.06 11.40 -9.07
CA GLY A 111 -11.51 12.32 -10.07
C GLY A 111 -10.13 12.90 -9.73
N GLU A 112 -9.50 12.44 -8.65
CA GLU A 112 -8.17 12.88 -8.23
C GLU A 112 -7.09 11.92 -8.72
N ALA A 113 -5.89 12.45 -8.98
CA ALA A 113 -4.73 11.61 -9.27
C ALA A 113 -4.20 10.96 -7.98
N ILE A 114 -3.58 9.79 -8.11
CA ILE A 114 -3.06 9.01 -6.98
C ILE A 114 -1.53 9.04 -7.03
N GLU A 115 -0.89 9.39 -5.93
CA GLU A 115 0.56 9.38 -5.78
C GLU A 115 1.05 8.17 -4.98
N ILE A 116 2.22 7.66 -5.33
CA ILE A 116 3.00 6.70 -4.55
C ILE A 116 4.47 7.15 -4.48
N SER A 117 5.11 6.94 -3.33
CA SER A 117 6.57 6.83 -3.25
C SER A 117 6.91 5.36 -3.51
N ALA A 118 7.59 5.07 -4.62
CA ALA A 118 7.92 3.73 -5.04
C ALA A 118 9.43 3.50 -4.97
N GLN A 119 9.86 2.39 -4.38
CA GLN A 119 11.24 1.92 -4.53
C GLN A 119 11.56 1.78 -6.03
N THR A 120 12.69 2.30 -6.51
CA THR A 120 12.95 2.41 -7.95
C THR A 120 12.82 1.07 -8.69
N HIS A 121 13.24 -0.03 -8.06
CA HIS A 121 13.17 -1.36 -8.67
C HIS A 121 11.72 -1.85 -8.89
N LEU A 122 10.73 -1.28 -8.20
CA LEU A 122 9.29 -1.57 -8.35
C LEU A 122 8.60 -0.67 -9.38
N GLN A 123 9.30 0.24 -10.05
CA GLN A 123 8.70 1.16 -11.02
C GLN A 123 7.91 0.42 -12.12
N LYS A 124 8.42 -0.72 -12.62
CA LYS A 124 7.70 -1.52 -13.63
C LYS A 124 6.42 -2.16 -13.07
N PHE A 125 6.44 -2.58 -11.81
CA PHE A 125 5.28 -3.16 -11.15
C PHE A 125 4.15 -2.11 -11.05
N TYR A 126 4.46 -0.92 -10.52
CA TYR A 126 3.47 0.15 -10.43
C TYR A 126 3.05 0.69 -11.79
N GLY A 127 3.97 0.75 -12.76
CA GLY A 127 3.65 1.12 -14.14
C GLY A 127 2.59 0.22 -14.79
N SER A 128 2.50 -1.06 -14.40
CA SER A 128 1.45 -1.96 -14.88
C SER A 128 0.03 -1.59 -14.42
N PHE A 129 -0.09 -0.71 -13.43
CA PHE A 129 -1.36 -0.14 -12.94
C PHE A 129 -1.63 1.28 -13.45
N GLY A 130 -0.78 1.81 -14.36
CA GLY A 130 -0.93 3.15 -14.92
C GLY A 130 -0.24 4.27 -14.12
N PHE A 131 0.65 3.93 -13.19
CA PHE A 131 1.50 4.93 -12.54
C PHE A 131 2.67 5.33 -13.46
N GLU A 132 2.91 6.63 -13.56
CA GLU A 132 4.02 7.20 -14.32
C GLU A 132 4.97 7.95 -13.39
N ARG A 133 6.28 7.84 -13.63
CA ARG A 133 7.30 8.50 -12.81
C ARG A 133 7.23 10.01 -12.98
N THR A 134 7.23 10.75 -11.86
CA THR A 134 7.11 12.21 -11.83
C THR A 134 8.28 12.93 -11.15
N SER A 135 9.24 12.20 -10.58
CA SER A 135 10.43 12.77 -9.94
C SER A 135 11.74 12.21 -10.49
N GLU A 136 12.85 12.89 -10.20
CA GLU A 136 14.17 12.24 -10.20
C GLU A 136 14.25 11.17 -9.10
N GLU A 137 15.28 10.33 -9.16
CA GLU A 137 15.51 9.32 -8.13
C GLU A 137 16.07 10.02 -6.89
N TYR A 138 15.57 9.62 -5.72
CA TYR A 138 16.05 10.10 -4.42
C TYR A 138 16.26 8.92 -3.47
N VAL A 139 16.95 9.15 -2.37
CA VAL A 139 17.20 8.12 -1.35
C VAL A 139 16.32 8.39 -0.14
N GLU A 140 15.53 7.41 0.24
CA GLU A 140 14.70 7.39 1.46
C GLU A 140 15.11 6.16 2.27
N ASP A 141 15.55 6.38 3.51
CA ASP A 141 16.06 5.36 4.44
C ASP A 141 17.13 4.40 3.84
N GLY A 142 17.97 4.94 2.96
CA GLY A 142 19.04 4.20 2.28
C GLY A 142 18.58 3.41 1.05
N ILE A 143 17.30 3.49 0.69
CA ILE A 143 16.69 2.80 -0.44
C ILE A 143 16.38 3.81 -1.56
N PRO A 144 16.76 3.55 -2.82
CA PRO A 144 16.39 4.40 -3.95
C PRO A 144 14.89 4.38 -4.22
N HIS A 145 14.29 5.57 -4.34
CA HIS A 145 12.88 5.83 -4.55
C HIS A 145 12.63 6.82 -5.68
N VAL A 146 11.43 6.74 -6.25
CA VAL A 146 10.86 7.69 -7.20
C VAL A 146 9.40 7.95 -6.86
N ASN A 147 8.93 9.19 -7.04
CA ASN A 147 7.50 9.46 -7.02
C ASN A 147 6.88 8.99 -8.33
N MET A 148 5.70 8.39 -8.23
CA MET A 148 4.89 8.03 -9.38
C MET A 148 3.45 8.47 -9.16
N VAL A 149 2.80 8.91 -10.24
CA VAL A 149 1.42 9.38 -10.23
C VAL A 149 0.59 8.59 -11.24
N ARG A 150 -0.60 8.17 -10.82
CA ARG A 150 -1.63 7.61 -11.69
C ARG A 150 -2.72 8.66 -11.88
N GLN A 151 -2.97 9.04 -13.13
CA GLN A 151 -4.07 9.95 -13.47
C GLN A 151 -5.43 9.26 -13.30
N PRO A 152 -6.50 9.99 -12.98
CA PRO A 152 -7.84 9.42 -12.96
C PRO A 152 -8.23 8.94 -14.36
N THR A 153 -8.98 7.84 -14.43
CA THR A 153 -9.54 7.39 -15.71
C THR A 153 -10.53 8.45 -16.21
N PRO A 154 -10.44 8.91 -17.47
CA PRO A 154 -11.46 9.79 -18.04
C PRO A 154 -12.86 9.14 -17.90
N ALA A 155 -13.85 9.94 -17.52
CA ALA A 155 -15.25 9.51 -17.43
C ALA A 155 -15.83 9.12 -18.80
#